data_AF-A0A0A2B088-F1
#
_entry.id   AF-A0A0A2B088-F1
#
_cell.length_a   1.000
_cell.length_b   1.000
_cell.length_c   1.000
_cell.angle_alpha   90.00
_cell.angle_beta   90.00
_cell.angle_gamma   90.00
#
_symmetry.space_group_name_H-M   'P 1'
#
loop_
_entity.id
_entity.type
_entity.pdbx_description
1 polymer ?
#
loop_
_entity_poly.entity_id
_entity_poly.type
_entity_poly.pdbx_seq_one_letter_code
_entity_poly.pdbx_strand_id
1 'polypeptide(L)'
;MEKIDSLIDKGYGLKTQLGTLIPNLISPQGKSINTFSRRYGDDPLVGFSWIAFFFPFALATQIRHWSYFWFVGIIAFLLDIFVAIPFNIDVNTGLGIGIGMFYGYTFPYQRWLFLKSNKKEIGVFKSIIIGLLLTIVAAIPSMILYGLYSQ
;
A
#
# COMPACT_ATOMS: atom_id res chain seq x y z
N MET A 1 -15.97 5.07 -4.46
CA MET A 1 -15.38 5.52 -5.74
C MET A 1 -15.91 6.87 -6.13
N GLU A 2 -17.22 7.08 -6.01
CA GLU A 2 -17.92 8.37 -6.21
C GLU A 2 -17.21 9.59 -5.60
N LYS A 3 -16.60 9.45 -4.42
CA LYS A 3 -15.84 10.54 -3.79
C LYS A 3 -14.56 10.93 -4.54
N ILE A 4 -13.86 9.98 -5.15
CA ILE A 4 -12.72 10.28 -6.03
C ILE A 4 -13.25 10.92 -7.30
N ASP A 5 -14.28 10.33 -7.93
CA ASP A 5 -14.86 10.89 -9.15
C ASP A 5 -15.31 12.35 -8.93
N SER A 6 -15.97 12.65 -7.79
CA SER A 6 -16.34 14.02 -7.42
C SER A 6 -15.14 14.97 -7.26
N LEU A 7 -14.00 14.50 -6.74
CA LEU A 7 -12.78 15.31 -6.69
C LEU A 7 -12.24 15.55 -8.11
N ILE A 8 -12.24 14.55 -8.97
CA ILE A 8 -11.82 14.71 -10.37
C ILE A 8 -12.73 15.71 -11.11
N ASP A 9 -14.04 15.64 -10.90
CA ASP A 9 -15.01 16.58 -11.47
C ASP A 9 -14.77 18.03 -11.02
N LYS A 10 -14.24 18.21 -9.80
CA LYS A 10 -13.80 19.51 -9.27
C LYS A 10 -12.44 19.99 -9.82
N GLY A 11 -11.83 19.24 -10.73
CA GLY A 11 -10.56 19.59 -11.37
C GLY A 11 -9.32 19.06 -10.66
N TYR A 12 -9.47 18.13 -9.70
CA TYR A 12 -8.31 17.44 -9.13
C TYR A 12 -7.75 16.45 -10.15
N GLY A 13 -6.42 16.31 -10.16
CA GLY A 13 -5.73 15.28 -10.94
C GLY A 13 -5.31 14.13 -10.03
N LEU A 14 -5.53 12.89 -10.44
CA LEU A 14 -4.93 11.73 -9.78
C LEU A 14 -3.94 11.08 -10.72
N LYS A 15 -2.67 11.02 -10.31
CA LYS A 15 -1.60 10.40 -11.09
C LYS A 15 -0.90 9.33 -10.27
N THR A 16 -0.58 8.23 -10.92
CA THR A 16 0.44 7.31 -10.43
C THR A 16 1.79 7.92 -10.77
N GLN A 17 2.61 8.24 -9.78
CA GLN A 17 4.04 8.39 -10.06
C GLN A 17 4.56 6.99 -10.47
N LEU A 18 5.28 6.93 -11.59
CA LEU A 18 5.68 5.66 -12.21
C LEU A 18 6.42 4.79 -11.19
N GLY A 19 5.89 3.61 -10.86
CA GLY A 19 6.51 2.65 -9.95
C GLY A 19 6.41 2.97 -8.45
N THR A 20 5.78 4.07 -8.04
CA THR A 20 5.67 4.43 -6.62
C THR A 20 4.40 3.86 -5.98
N LEU A 21 4.51 3.35 -4.74
CA LEU A 21 3.36 2.95 -3.91
C LEU A 21 2.38 4.09 -3.61
N ILE A 22 2.81 5.35 -3.74
CA ILE A 22 2.05 6.50 -3.28
C ILE A 22 1.32 7.12 -4.49
N PRO A 23 -0.02 7.08 -4.51
CA PRO A 23 -0.79 7.84 -5.49
C PRO A 23 -0.64 9.34 -5.20
N ASN A 24 -0.37 10.12 -6.25
CA ASN A 24 -0.22 11.57 -6.13
C ASN A 24 -1.53 12.25 -6.54
N LEU A 25 -2.24 12.78 -5.54
CA LEU A 25 -3.40 13.62 -5.76
C LEU A 25 -2.93 15.06 -5.95
N ILE A 26 -3.31 15.69 -7.05
CA ILE A 26 -2.90 17.03 -7.45
C ILE A 26 -4.15 17.92 -7.39
N SER A 27 -4.05 19.02 -6.66
CA SER A 27 -5.11 20.00 -6.54
C SER A 27 -5.36 20.72 -7.88
N PRO A 28 -6.51 21.38 -8.05
CA PRO A 28 -6.76 22.22 -9.23
C PRO A 28 -5.71 23.33 -9.42
N GLN A 29 -5.05 23.75 -8.33
CA GLN A 29 -3.96 24.73 -8.33
C GLN A 29 -2.57 24.11 -8.61
N GLY A 30 -2.52 22.83 -8.97
CA GLY A 30 -1.28 22.12 -9.31
C GLY A 30 -0.44 21.64 -8.11
N LYS A 31 -0.96 21.73 -6.87
CA LYS A 31 -0.22 21.31 -5.67
C LYS A 31 -0.43 19.82 -5.38
N SER A 32 0.63 19.10 -5.03
CA SER A 32 0.52 17.73 -4.51
C SER A 32 -0.12 17.74 -3.13
N ILE A 33 -1.10 16.86 -2.94
CA ILE A 33 -1.90 16.75 -1.72
C ILE A 33 -1.49 15.49 -0.97
N ASN A 34 -1.29 15.65 0.33
CA ASN A 34 -1.09 14.53 1.22
C ASN A 34 -2.39 13.69 1.34
N THR A 35 -2.39 12.50 0.75
CA THR A 35 -3.54 11.57 0.74
C THR A 35 -3.87 10.98 2.11
N PHE A 36 -2.98 11.13 3.10
CA PHE A 36 -3.22 10.77 4.51
C PHE A 36 -4.08 11.80 5.24
N SER A 37 -4.29 13.00 4.67
CA SER A 37 -5.16 14.02 5.26
C SER A 37 -6.64 13.69 5.04
N ARG A 38 -7.50 14.19 5.94
CA ARG A 38 -8.96 14.02 5.81
C ARG A 38 -9.60 15.02 4.83
N ARG A 39 -8.94 16.16 4.58
CA ARG A 39 -9.42 17.26 3.73
C ARG A 39 -8.28 18.01 3.09
N TYR A 40 -8.57 18.71 2.00
CA TYR A 40 -7.71 19.74 1.39
C TYR A 40 -8.56 20.98 1.11
N GLY A 41 -8.27 22.09 1.79
CA GLY A 41 -9.21 23.22 1.84
C GLY A 41 -10.56 22.78 2.40
N ASP A 42 -11.64 23.10 1.68
CA ASP A 42 -13.01 22.70 2.02
C ASP A 42 -13.40 21.33 1.45
N ASP A 43 -12.54 20.72 0.63
CA ASP A 43 -12.85 19.45 -0.02
C ASP A 43 -12.50 18.25 0.86
N PRO A 44 -13.46 17.35 1.16
CA PRO A 44 -13.21 16.15 1.93
C PRO A 44 -12.52 15.07 1.05
N LEU A 45 -11.44 14.48 1.57
CA LEU A 45 -10.70 13.42 0.89
C LEU A 45 -11.32 12.03 1.14
N VAL A 46 -10.90 11.05 0.36
CA VAL A 46 -11.53 9.72 0.24
C VAL A 46 -11.52 8.91 1.54
N GLY A 47 -10.58 9.24 2.44
CA GLY A 47 -10.48 8.64 3.76
C GLY A 47 -9.77 7.29 3.74
N PHE A 48 -10.00 6.50 4.80
CA PHE A 48 -9.27 5.28 5.10
C PHE A 48 -10.09 4.03 4.74
N SER A 49 -9.44 3.03 4.16
CA SER A 49 -10.04 1.72 3.88
C SER A 49 -9.64 0.69 4.93
N TRP A 50 -10.58 0.34 5.81
CA TRP A 50 -10.38 -0.68 6.85
C TRP A 50 -10.09 -2.07 6.28
N ILE A 51 -10.73 -2.44 5.17
CA ILE A 51 -10.46 -3.74 4.56
C ILE A 51 -9.05 -3.81 3.97
N ALA A 52 -8.53 -2.70 3.45
CA ALA A 52 -7.15 -2.61 2.98
C ALA A 52 -6.13 -2.57 4.12
N PHE A 53 -6.55 -2.10 5.30
CA PHE A 53 -5.73 -2.18 6.51
C PHE A 53 -5.51 -3.61 6.98
N PHE A 54 -6.59 -4.41 7.06
CA PHE A 54 -6.51 -5.79 7.54
C PHE A 54 -5.99 -6.77 6.47
N PHE A 55 -6.31 -6.52 5.19
CA PHE A 55 -5.96 -7.43 4.09
C PHE A 55 -5.21 -6.74 2.94
N PRO A 56 -4.09 -6.04 3.23
CA PRO A 56 -3.37 -5.28 2.22
C PRO A 56 -2.82 -6.18 1.11
N PHE A 57 -2.29 -7.36 1.45
CA PHE A 57 -1.78 -8.34 0.48
C PHE A 57 -2.85 -8.79 -0.52
N ALA A 58 -4.05 -9.13 -0.03
CA ALA A 58 -5.13 -9.63 -0.88
C ALA A 58 -5.61 -8.53 -1.83
N LEU A 59 -5.78 -7.31 -1.32
CA LEU A 59 -6.24 -6.19 -2.13
C LEU A 59 -5.17 -5.71 -3.12
N ALA A 60 -3.89 -5.73 -2.73
CA ALA A 60 -2.79 -5.47 -3.65
C ALA A 60 -2.77 -6.46 -4.81
N THR A 61 -2.93 -7.75 -4.54
CA THR A 61 -3.06 -8.76 -5.60
C THR A 61 -4.30 -8.54 -6.45
N GLN A 62 -5.45 -8.23 -5.84
CA GLN A 62 -6.71 -8.00 -6.54
C GLN A 62 -6.58 -6.94 -7.64
N ILE A 63 -5.82 -5.88 -7.38
CA ILE A 63 -5.55 -4.79 -8.34
C ILE A 63 -4.19 -4.94 -9.07
N ARG A 64 -3.52 -6.10 -8.94
CA ARG A 64 -2.18 -6.37 -9.53
C ARG A 64 -1.12 -5.33 -9.18
N HIS A 65 -1.16 -4.80 -7.96
CA HIS A 65 -0.19 -3.82 -7.47
C HIS A 65 1.07 -4.52 -6.95
N TRP A 66 1.87 -5.09 -7.86
CA TRP A 66 3.01 -5.95 -7.51
C TRP A 66 4.12 -5.24 -6.72
N SER A 67 4.30 -3.93 -6.91
CA SER A 67 5.26 -3.10 -6.16
C SER A 67 5.01 -3.12 -4.65
N TYR A 68 3.77 -3.39 -4.22
CA TYR A 68 3.45 -3.60 -2.81
C TYR A 68 4.34 -4.68 -2.17
N PHE A 69 4.48 -5.85 -2.81
CA PHE A 69 5.22 -6.97 -2.25
C PHE A 69 6.72 -6.68 -2.15
N TRP A 70 7.29 -6.00 -3.14
CA TRP A 70 8.67 -5.54 -3.10
C TRP A 70 8.90 -4.56 -1.94
N PHE A 71 8.00 -3.61 -1.75
CA PHE A 71 8.10 -2.65 -0.66
C PHE A 71 8.02 -3.32 0.71
N VAL A 72 7.08 -4.25 0.90
CA VAL A 72 6.96 -5.00 2.16
C VAL A 72 8.24 -5.79 2.44
N GLY A 73 8.77 -6.51 1.43
CA GLY A 73 10.00 -7.30 1.58
C GLY A 73 11.23 -6.44 1.89
N ILE A 74 11.40 -5.30 1.19
CA ILE A 74 12.51 -4.38 1.43
C ILE A 74 12.43 -3.77 2.83
N ILE A 75 11.27 -3.32 3.27
CA ILE A 75 11.11 -2.73 4.61
C ILE A 75 11.36 -3.79 5.70
N ALA A 76 10.83 -5.01 5.53
CA ALA A 76 11.09 -6.11 6.46
C ALA A 76 12.60 -6.39 6.59
N PHE A 77 13.28 -6.53 5.45
CA PHE A 77 14.72 -6.76 5.40
C PHE A 77 15.53 -5.64 6.08
N LEU A 78 15.20 -4.38 5.82
CA LEU A 78 15.88 -3.25 6.47
C LEU A 78 15.63 -3.21 7.98
N LEU A 79 14.40 -3.50 8.42
CA LEU A 79 14.09 -3.55 9.85
C LEU A 79 14.84 -4.69 10.55
N ASP A 80 15.02 -5.83 9.91
CA ASP A 80 15.82 -6.91 10.49
C ASP A 80 17.29 -6.49 10.67
N ILE A 81 17.90 -5.89 9.64
CA ILE A 81 19.30 -5.42 9.69
C ILE A 81 19.52 -4.38 10.79
N PHE A 82 18.64 -3.37 10.86
CA PHE A 82 18.92 -2.18 11.66
C PHE A 82 18.25 -2.19 13.03
N VAL A 83 17.22 -3.02 13.23
CA VAL A 83 16.40 -2.99 14.44
C VAL A 83 16.29 -4.38 15.07
N ALA A 84 15.74 -5.36 14.36
CA ALA A 84 15.37 -6.63 14.98
C ALA A 84 16.60 -7.42 15.45
N ILE A 85 17.62 -7.57 14.59
CA ILE A 85 18.83 -8.33 14.91
C ILE A 85 19.72 -7.57 15.93
N PRO A 86 20.10 -6.29 15.74
CA PRO A 86 21.04 -5.63 16.64
C PRO A 86 20.50 -5.41 18.06
N PHE A 87 19.19 -5.21 18.19
CA PHE A 87 18.55 -4.91 19.48
C PHE A 87 17.73 -6.07 20.04
N ASN A 88 17.64 -7.20 19.31
CA ASN A 88 16.82 -8.36 19.65
C ASN A 88 15.35 -7.98 19.95
N ILE A 89 14.74 -7.20 19.06
CA ILE A 89 13.36 -6.70 19.20
C ILE A 89 12.47 -7.32 18.12
N ASP A 90 11.29 -7.81 18.50
CA ASP A 90 10.27 -8.23 17.53
C ASP A 90 9.59 -6.99 16.89
N VAL A 91 9.81 -6.83 15.59
CA VAL A 91 9.26 -5.74 14.78
C VAL A 91 8.04 -6.15 13.96
N ASN A 92 7.66 -7.43 13.95
CA ASN A 92 6.66 -7.97 13.03
C ASN A 92 5.28 -7.33 13.21
N THR A 93 4.85 -7.16 14.46
CA THR A 93 3.57 -6.53 14.79
C THR A 93 3.55 -5.06 14.35
N GLY A 94 4.62 -4.31 14.63
CA GLY A 94 4.75 -2.91 14.24
C GLY A 94 4.78 -2.74 12.72
N LEU A 95 5.51 -3.61 12.02
CA LEU A 95 5.58 -3.65 10.57
C LEU A 95 4.21 -3.91 9.95
N GLY A 96 3.47 -4.91 10.45
CA GLY A 96 2.12 -5.24 9.99
C GLY A 96 1.15 -4.05 10.13
N ILE A 97 1.16 -3.40 11.31
CA ILE A 97 0.34 -2.20 11.55
C ILE A 97 0.74 -1.05 10.63
N GLY A 98 2.04 -0.80 10.47
CA GLY A 98 2.56 0.26 9.61
C GLY A 98 2.18 0.08 8.14
N ILE A 99 2.37 -1.13 7.60
CA ILE A 99 1.97 -1.48 6.23
C ILE A 99 0.46 -1.35 6.07
N GLY A 100 -0.33 -1.89 7.01
CA GLY A 100 -1.79 -1.79 6.99
C GLY A 100 -2.25 -0.34 6.99
N MET A 101 -1.69 0.51 7.86
CA MET A 101 -2.01 1.94 7.93
C MET A 101 -1.71 2.63 6.60
N PHE A 102 -0.49 2.44 6.09
CA PHE A 102 -0.05 3.03 4.84
C PHE A 102 -0.95 2.61 3.66
N TYR A 103 -1.23 1.31 3.54
CA TYR A 103 -2.03 0.78 2.45
C TYR A 103 -3.51 1.17 2.59
N GLY A 104 -4.03 1.24 3.81
CA GLY A 104 -5.41 1.67 4.09
C GLY A 104 -5.74 3.07 3.55
N TYR A 105 -4.80 4.02 3.63
CA TYR A 105 -4.99 5.36 3.08
C TYR A 105 -4.76 5.44 1.56
N THR A 106 -3.83 4.66 1.03
CA THR A 106 -3.42 4.76 -0.38
C THR A 106 -4.27 3.90 -1.31
N PHE A 107 -4.83 2.79 -0.81
CA PHE A 107 -5.58 1.82 -1.58
C PHE A 107 -6.79 2.40 -2.36
N PRO A 108 -7.66 3.26 -1.79
CA PRO A 108 -8.80 3.79 -2.54
C PRO A 108 -8.40 4.49 -3.84
N TYR A 109 -7.31 5.28 -3.79
CA TYR A 109 -6.77 5.99 -4.95
C TYR A 109 -6.14 5.03 -5.95
N GLN A 110 -5.36 4.05 -5.48
CA GLN A 110 -4.74 3.04 -6.35
C GLN A 110 -5.80 2.19 -7.07
N ARG A 111 -6.84 1.76 -6.35
CA ARG A 111 -7.97 1.01 -6.93
C ARG A 111 -8.68 1.85 -7.98
N TRP A 112 -8.87 3.14 -7.76
CA TRP A 112 -9.52 4.01 -8.74
C TRP A 112 -8.69 4.13 -10.01
N LEU A 113 -7.38 4.36 -9.89
CA LEU A 113 -6.46 4.37 -11.03
C LEU A 113 -6.49 3.05 -11.80
N PHE A 114 -6.53 1.93 -11.06
CA PHE A 114 -6.63 0.60 -11.65
C PHE A 114 -7.94 0.40 -12.42
N LEU A 115 -9.09 0.75 -11.86
CA LEU A 115 -10.38 0.60 -12.55
C LEU A 115 -10.48 1.50 -13.80
N LYS A 116 -9.94 2.72 -13.76
CA LYS A 116 -9.90 3.60 -14.94
C LYS A 116 -8.95 3.10 -16.03
N SER A 117 -8.02 2.18 -15.72
CA SER A 117 -7.16 1.53 -16.71
C SER A 117 -7.83 0.39 -17.50
N ASN A 118 -9.15 0.16 -17.33
CA ASN A 118 -9.92 -0.93 -17.95
C ASN A 118 -9.38 -2.35 -17.67
N LYS A 119 -8.55 -2.51 -16.65
CA LYS A 119 -8.07 -3.82 -16.20
C LYS A 119 -9.11 -4.46 -15.28
N LYS A 120 -9.35 -5.77 -15.45
CA LYS A 120 -10.27 -6.53 -14.59
C LYS A 120 -9.57 -6.97 -13.31
N GLU A 121 -10.18 -6.74 -12.15
CA GLU A 121 -9.67 -7.24 -10.87
C GLU A 121 -9.52 -8.77 -10.87
N ILE A 122 -8.57 -9.29 -10.10
CA ILE A 122 -8.48 -10.73 -9.82
C ILE A 122 -9.58 -11.07 -8.79
N GLY A 123 -10.26 -12.21 -8.97
CA GLY A 123 -11.32 -12.64 -8.05
C GLY A 123 -10.80 -12.79 -6.61
N VAL A 124 -11.61 -12.36 -5.63
CA VAL A 124 -11.24 -12.22 -4.21
C VAL A 124 -10.49 -13.44 -3.66
N PHE A 125 -11.05 -14.64 -3.83
CA PHE A 125 -10.42 -15.87 -3.32
C PHE A 125 -9.04 -16.13 -3.92
N LYS A 126 -8.89 -15.93 -5.23
CA LYS A 126 -7.59 -16.07 -5.91
C LYS A 126 -6.60 -15.03 -5.39
N SER A 127 -7.06 -13.80 -5.15
CA SER A 127 -6.23 -12.72 -4.65
C SER A 127 -5.69 -12.99 -3.25
N ILE A 128 -6.48 -13.63 -2.38
CA ILE A 128 -6.03 -14.05 -1.04
C ILE A 128 -4.90 -15.08 -1.17
N ILE A 129 -5.11 -16.16 -1.94
CA ILE A 129 -4.12 -17.23 -2.09
C ILE A 129 -2.83 -16.70 -2.70
N ILE A 130 -2.93 -16.00 -3.84
CA ILE A 130 -1.76 -15.45 -4.54
C ILE A 130 -1.05 -14.42 -3.66
N GLY A 131 -1.78 -13.56 -2.96
CA GLY A 131 -1.20 -12.55 -2.09
C GLY A 131 -0.44 -13.15 -0.91
N LEU A 132 -0.94 -14.23 -0.31
CA LEU A 132 -0.21 -14.97 0.73
C LEU A 132 1.10 -15.53 0.19
N LEU A 133 1.06 -16.20 -0.96
CA LEU A 133 2.26 -16.76 -1.59
C LEU A 133 3.31 -15.68 -1.90
N LEU A 134 2.88 -14.55 -2.48
CA LEU A 134 3.79 -13.44 -2.80
C LEU A 134 4.37 -12.78 -1.55
N THR A 135 3.60 -12.73 -0.45
CA THR A 135 4.10 -12.21 0.83
C THR A 135 5.18 -13.11 1.40
N ILE A 136 4.99 -14.43 1.36
CA ILE A 136 6.01 -15.40 1.79
C ILE A 136 7.28 -15.23 0.96
N VAL A 137 7.14 -15.17 -0.37
CA VAL A 137 8.29 -15.00 -1.29
C VAL A 137 9.03 -13.69 -1.01
N ALA A 138 8.30 -12.59 -0.79
CA ALA A 138 8.91 -11.30 -0.47
C ALA A 138 9.64 -11.29 0.88
N ALA A 139 9.23 -12.13 1.83
CA ALA A 139 9.86 -12.24 3.15
C ALA A 139 11.12 -13.14 3.16
N ILE A 140 11.36 -13.95 2.13
CA ILE A 140 12.50 -14.90 2.08
C ILE A 140 13.85 -14.25 2.44
N PRO A 141 14.24 -13.10 1.86
CA PRO A 141 15.52 -12.48 2.17
C PRO A 141 15.67 -12.12 3.65
N SER A 142 14.59 -11.60 4.26
CA SER A 142 14.52 -11.25 5.68
C SER A 142 14.60 -12.50 6.56
N MET A 143 13.84 -13.55 6.24
CA MET A 143 13.87 -14.83 6.97
C MET A 143 15.26 -15.48 6.95
N ILE A 144 15.96 -15.46 5.80
CA ILE A 144 17.33 -15.99 5.69
C ILE A 144 18.27 -15.19 6.60
N LEU A 145 18.21 -13.86 6.53
CA LEU A 145 19.07 -12.99 7.34
C LEU A 145 18.84 -13.23 8.83
N TYR A 146 17.58 -13.21 9.27
CA TYR A 146 17.24 -13.45 10.67
C TYR A 146 17.78 -14.81 11.15
N GLY A 147 17.55 -15.89 10.39
CA GLY A 147 18.03 -17.22 10.76
C GLY A 147 19.56 -17.38 10.82
N LEU A 148 20.31 -16.57 10.07
CA LEU A 148 21.78 -16.59 10.08
C LEU A 148 22.40 -15.79 11.24
N TYR A 149 21.72 -14.73 11.70
CA TYR A 149 22.32 -13.72 12.58
C TYR A 149 21.56 -13.50 13.90
N SER A 150 20.45 -14.19 14.15
CA SER A 150 19.70 -14.12 15.41
C SER A 150 20.13 -15.15 16.46
N GLN A 151 21.28 -15.82 16.27
CA GLN A 151 21.90 -16.73 17.26
C GLN A 151 22.85 -15.96 18.18
#